data_AF-A0A952VQZ9-F1
#
_entry.id   AF-A0A952VQZ9-F1
#
_cell.length_a   1.000
_cell.length_b   1.000
_cell.length_c   1.000
_cell.angle_alpha   90.00
_cell.angle_beta   90.00
_cell.angle_gamma   90.00
#
_symmetry.space_group_name_H-M   'P 1'
#
loop_
_entity.id
_entity.type
_entity.pdbx_description
1 polymer ?
#
loop_
_entity_poly.entity_id
_entity_poly.type
_entity_poly.pdbx_seq_one_letter_code
_entity_poly.pdbx_strand_id
1 'polypeptide(L)'
;MNQKLSPLIELQKLDLRILEITETRRKIPERLHLAETPLREVTQALTDTKAAVDVATKERRTHEKDLEAHEAHTEKMKSHATSLKTNKEYQAHLFELELANKKRGEFEEKILLAMEKIDELQKVATELQEKKQAHDNVFAQEKQSLDTQDKELAKELARLEADYRG
;
A
#
# COMPACT_ATOMS: atom_id res chain seq x y z
N MET A 1 23.48 -33.95 56.31
CA MET A 1 22.94 -33.28 55.10
C MET A 1 21.55 -33.86 54.85
N ASN A 2 20.51 -33.02 54.83
CA ASN A 2 19.12 -33.45 54.92
C ASN A 2 18.69 -34.12 53.59
N GLN A 3 18.47 -35.43 53.57
CA GLN A 3 18.16 -36.22 52.35
C GLN A 3 16.92 -35.75 51.59
N LYS A 4 16.08 -34.90 52.21
CA LYS A 4 14.88 -34.29 51.62
C LYS A 4 15.13 -32.99 50.86
N LEU A 5 16.33 -32.40 50.97
CA LEU A 5 16.63 -31.11 50.34
C LEU A 5 16.93 -31.26 48.84
N SER A 6 17.58 -32.36 48.42
CA SER A 6 17.95 -32.59 47.03
C SER A 6 16.74 -32.76 46.08
N PRO A 7 15.70 -33.56 46.41
CA PRO A 7 14.50 -33.69 45.56
C PRO A 7 13.72 -32.37 45.43
N LEU A 8 13.70 -31.56 46.50
CA LEU A 8 13.01 -30.27 46.49
C LEU A 8 13.70 -29.25 45.58
N ILE A 9 15.03 -29.28 45.51
CA ILE A 9 15.81 -28.41 44.62
C ILE A 9 15.58 -28.80 43.15
N GLU A 10 15.52 -30.10 42.83
CA GLU A 10 15.22 -30.55 41.46
C GLU A 10 13.79 -30.20 41.03
N LEU A 11 12.82 -30.32 41.93
CA LEU A 11 11.44 -29.89 41.69
C LEU A 11 11.36 -28.38 41.40
N GLN A 12 12.03 -27.57 42.21
CA GLN A 12 12.07 -26.12 42.01
C GLN A 12 12.70 -25.73 40.66
N LYS A 13 13.71 -26.46 40.17
CA LYS A 13 14.30 -26.24 38.85
C LYS A 13 13.31 -26.54 37.72
N LEU A 14 12.53 -27.62 37.85
CA LEU A 14 11.47 -27.95 36.90
C LEU A 14 10.40 -26.85 36.87
N ASP A 15 9.95 -26.38 38.03
CA ASP A 15 8.96 -25.30 38.14
C ASP A 15 9.44 -24.00 37.47
N LEU A 16 10.69 -23.61 37.74
CA LEU A 16 11.28 -22.41 37.13
C LEU A 16 11.38 -22.53 35.61
N ARG A 17 11.75 -23.73 35.11
CA ARG A 17 11.87 -23.96 33.67
C ARG A 17 10.51 -24.00 32.98
N ILE A 18 9.50 -24.64 33.60
CA ILE A 18 8.11 -24.63 33.11
C ILE A 18 7.60 -23.19 33.01
N LEU A 19 7.77 -22.39 34.07
CA LEU A 19 7.36 -20.99 34.08
C LEU A 19 8.04 -20.17 32.98
N GLU A 20 9.35 -20.32 32.82
CA GLU A 20 10.13 -19.64 31.77
C GLU A 20 9.62 -19.98 30.37
N ILE A 21 9.40 -21.28 30.10
CA ILE A 21 8.88 -21.76 28.82
C ILE A 21 7.48 -21.20 28.56
N THR A 22 6.58 -21.30 29.55
CA THR A 22 5.20 -20.79 29.42
C THR A 22 5.18 -19.28 29.14
N GLU A 23 5.98 -18.50 29.85
CA GLU A 23 6.06 -17.04 29.63
C GLU A 23 6.68 -16.70 28.27
N THR A 24 7.68 -17.47 27.82
CA THR A 24 8.28 -17.29 26.49
C THR A 24 7.26 -17.55 25.40
N ARG A 25 6.52 -18.67 25.48
CA ARG A 25 5.46 -19.02 24.52
C ARG A 25 4.33 -17.99 24.51
N ARG A 26 3.96 -17.45 25.68
CA ARG A 26 2.95 -16.40 25.81
C ARG A 26 3.31 -15.10 25.06
N LYS A 27 4.60 -14.80 24.92
CA LYS A 27 5.10 -13.61 24.19
C LYS A 27 5.22 -13.79 22.69
N ILE A 28 5.15 -15.03 22.18
CA ILE A 28 5.30 -15.31 20.75
C ILE A 28 4.21 -14.60 19.90
N PRO A 29 2.91 -14.63 20.27
CA PRO A 29 1.88 -13.91 19.51
C PRO A 29 2.12 -12.40 19.46
N GLU A 30 2.58 -11.80 20.55
CA GLU A 30 2.90 -10.35 20.61
C GLU A 30 4.07 -10.01 19.67
N ARG A 31 5.14 -10.82 19.70
CA ARG A 31 6.27 -10.65 18.77
C ARG A 31 5.85 -10.77 17.31
N LEU A 32 4.98 -11.73 16.99
CA LEU A 32 4.46 -11.91 15.65
C LEU A 32 3.64 -10.70 15.20
N HIS A 33 2.81 -10.15 16.07
CA HIS A 33 2.02 -8.95 15.78
C HIS A 33 2.90 -7.72 15.54
N LEU A 34 3.95 -7.54 16.34
CA LEU A 34 4.93 -6.46 16.14
C LEU A 34 5.66 -6.61 14.81
N ALA A 35 6.03 -7.82 14.42
CA ALA A 35 6.67 -8.11 13.13
C ALA A 35 5.72 -7.89 11.92
N GLU A 36 4.42 -8.11 12.10
CA GLU A 36 3.41 -7.90 11.05
C GLU A 36 3.06 -6.41 10.82
N THR A 37 3.21 -5.57 11.84
CA THR A 37 2.78 -4.17 11.81
C THR A 37 3.37 -3.38 10.62
N PRO A 38 4.70 -3.39 10.37
CA PRO A 38 5.28 -2.69 9.23
C PRO A 38 4.78 -3.21 7.87
N LEU A 39 4.55 -4.52 7.77
CA LEU A 39 4.02 -5.13 6.55
C LEU A 39 2.59 -4.65 6.27
N ARG A 40 1.76 -4.56 7.32
CA ARG A 40 0.39 -4.04 7.20
C ARG A 40 0.38 -2.57 6.78
N GLU A 41 1.24 -1.74 7.38
CA GLU A 41 1.36 -0.32 7.04
C GLU A 41 1.75 -0.10 5.58
N VAL A 42 2.79 -0.79 5.11
CA VAL A 42 3.23 -0.70 3.71
C VAL A 42 2.18 -1.25 2.74
N THR A 43 1.47 -2.32 3.13
CA THR A 43 0.37 -2.88 2.33
C THR A 43 -0.78 -1.90 2.18
N GLN A 44 -1.14 -1.19 3.27
CA GLN A 44 -2.16 -0.16 3.24
C GLN A 44 -1.73 1.02 2.36
N ALA A 45 -0.51 1.54 2.55
CA ALA A 45 0.03 2.64 1.75
C ALA A 45 0.07 2.31 0.24
N LEU A 46 0.44 1.08 -0.11
CA LEU A 46 0.42 0.61 -1.50
C LEU A 46 -1.00 0.55 -2.07
N THR A 47 -1.97 0.10 -1.27
CA THR A 47 -3.38 0.03 -1.65
C THR A 47 -3.94 1.42 -1.91
N ASP A 48 -3.66 2.37 -1.00
CA ASP A 48 -4.11 3.76 -1.13
C ASP A 48 -3.47 4.45 -2.34
N THR A 49 -2.19 4.18 -2.59
CA THR A 49 -1.48 4.74 -3.75
C THR A 49 -2.04 4.20 -5.06
N LYS A 50 -2.35 2.91 -5.15
CA LYS A 50 -3.02 2.31 -6.32
C LYS A 50 -4.41 2.92 -6.54
N ALA A 51 -5.18 3.13 -5.48
CA ALA A 51 -6.46 3.82 -5.57
C ALA A 51 -6.30 5.27 -6.07
N ALA A 52 -5.25 5.99 -5.63
CA ALA A 52 -4.95 7.33 -6.12
C ALA A 52 -4.59 7.35 -7.61
N VAL A 53 -3.83 6.34 -8.10
CA VAL A 53 -3.55 6.17 -9.54
C VAL A 53 -4.85 6.00 -10.33
N ASP A 54 -5.78 5.17 -9.84
CA ASP A 54 -7.07 4.95 -10.50
C ASP A 54 -7.92 6.22 -10.58
N VAL A 55 -7.92 7.03 -9.50
CA VAL A 55 -8.59 8.33 -9.47
C VAL A 55 -7.98 9.28 -10.49
N ALA A 56 -6.65 9.45 -10.47
CA ALA A 56 -5.95 10.33 -11.41
C ALA A 56 -6.14 9.89 -12.88
N THR A 57 -6.19 8.57 -13.13
CA THR A 57 -6.46 8.01 -14.46
C THR A 57 -7.88 8.35 -14.93
N LYS A 58 -8.87 8.32 -14.03
CA LYS A 58 -10.25 8.73 -14.36
C LYS A 58 -10.35 10.24 -14.60
N GLU A 59 -9.64 11.05 -13.82
CA GLU A 59 -9.53 12.51 -14.02
C GLU A 59 -8.96 12.81 -15.41
N ARG A 60 -7.81 12.19 -15.77
CA ARG A 60 -7.20 12.33 -17.09
C ARG A 60 -8.17 11.98 -18.22
N ARG A 61 -8.86 10.83 -18.12
CA ARG A 61 -9.86 10.40 -19.13
C ARG A 61 -11.04 11.36 -19.25
N THR A 62 -11.40 12.05 -18.17
CA THR A 62 -12.46 13.06 -18.20
C THR A 62 -11.99 14.27 -18.98
N HIS A 63 -10.78 14.77 -18.71
CA HIS A 63 -10.19 15.87 -19.47
C HIS A 63 -9.97 15.53 -20.95
N GLU A 64 -9.58 14.29 -21.28
CA GLU A 64 -9.46 13.81 -22.67
C GLU A 64 -10.82 13.90 -23.41
N LYS A 65 -11.93 13.52 -22.75
CA LYS A 65 -13.27 13.64 -23.33
C LYS A 65 -13.73 15.08 -23.47
N ASP A 66 -13.43 15.93 -22.48
CA ASP A 66 -13.76 17.36 -22.54
C ASP A 66 -13.01 18.03 -23.70
N LEU A 67 -11.74 17.67 -23.89
CA LEU A 67 -10.92 18.11 -25.03
C LEU A 67 -11.54 17.67 -26.36
N GLU A 68 -11.87 16.38 -26.51
CA GLU A 68 -12.49 15.85 -27.73
C GLU A 68 -13.81 16.57 -28.07
N ALA A 69 -14.67 16.78 -27.08
CA ALA A 69 -15.93 17.50 -27.27
C ALA A 69 -15.70 18.97 -27.67
N HIS A 70 -14.70 19.62 -27.06
CA HIS A 70 -14.32 20.99 -27.36
C HIS A 70 -13.71 21.14 -28.76
N GLU A 71 -12.89 20.19 -29.20
CA GLU A 71 -12.35 20.14 -30.56
C GLU A 71 -13.45 19.95 -31.59
N ALA A 72 -14.39 19.02 -31.34
CA ALA A 72 -15.54 18.82 -32.22
C ALA A 72 -16.43 20.08 -32.35
N HIS A 73 -16.58 20.85 -31.27
CA HIS A 73 -17.26 22.14 -31.30
C HIS A 73 -16.48 23.18 -32.09
N THR A 74 -15.18 23.28 -31.84
CA THR A 74 -14.28 24.22 -32.52
C THR A 74 -14.23 23.97 -34.03
N GLU A 75 -14.26 22.71 -34.46
CA GLU A 75 -14.28 22.35 -35.88
C GLU A 75 -15.57 22.80 -36.58
N LYS A 76 -16.72 22.65 -35.90
CA LYS A 76 -18.00 23.19 -36.38
C LYS A 76 -17.93 24.72 -36.51
N MET A 77 -17.36 25.42 -35.54
CA MET A 77 -17.17 26.86 -35.59
C MET A 77 -16.30 27.27 -36.79
N LYS A 78 -15.16 26.60 -37.01
CA LYS A 78 -14.28 26.86 -38.17
C LYS A 78 -15.04 26.73 -39.50
N SER A 79 -15.85 25.68 -39.65
CA SER A 79 -16.65 25.49 -40.87
C SER A 79 -17.68 26.60 -41.12
N HIS A 80 -18.14 27.30 -40.06
CA HIS A 80 -19.08 28.42 -40.16
C HIS A 80 -18.42 29.72 -40.62
N ALA A 81 -17.09 29.82 -40.60
CA ALA A 81 -16.38 31.04 -40.98
C ALA A 81 -16.56 31.43 -42.45
N THR A 82 -16.82 30.43 -43.33
CA THR A 82 -16.98 30.62 -44.77
C THR A 82 -18.34 31.20 -45.16
N SER A 83 -19.32 31.27 -44.25
CA SER A 83 -20.66 31.80 -44.52
C SER A 83 -20.85 33.27 -44.10
N LEU A 84 -19.87 33.85 -43.42
CA LEU A 84 -19.93 35.22 -42.89
C LEU A 84 -19.74 36.26 -44.00
N LYS A 85 -20.64 37.24 -44.05
CA LYS A 85 -20.71 38.21 -45.18
C LYS A 85 -20.15 39.58 -44.84
N THR A 86 -20.03 39.92 -43.54
CA THR A 86 -19.49 41.21 -43.10
C THR A 86 -18.14 41.07 -42.41
N ASN A 87 -17.28 42.09 -42.55
CA ASN A 87 -15.97 42.12 -41.91
C ASN A 87 -16.09 42.07 -40.37
N LYS A 88 -17.11 42.74 -39.80
CA LYS A 88 -17.36 42.76 -38.36
C LYS A 88 -17.71 41.37 -37.81
N GLU A 89 -18.56 40.61 -38.50
CA GLU A 89 -18.89 39.23 -38.12
C GLU A 89 -17.67 38.32 -38.23
N TYR A 90 -16.87 38.49 -39.28
CA TYR A 90 -15.65 37.72 -39.48
C TYR A 90 -14.62 37.97 -38.34
N GLN A 91 -14.41 39.23 -37.96
CA GLN A 91 -13.52 39.58 -36.85
C GLN A 91 -14.00 39.02 -35.50
N ALA A 92 -15.30 39.10 -35.22
CA ALA A 92 -15.88 38.51 -34.02
C ALA A 92 -15.66 36.99 -33.98
N HIS A 93 -15.84 36.32 -35.12
CA HIS A 93 -15.66 34.88 -35.22
C HIS A 93 -14.20 34.43 -35.06
N LEU A 94 -13.24 35.21 -35.60
CA LEU A 94 -11.82 34.97 -35.36
C LEU A 94 -11.47 35.04 -33.87
N PHE A 95 -12.04 36.00 -33.14
CA PHE A 95 -11.85 36.13 -31.69
C PHE A 95 -12.46 34.94 -30.93
N GLU A 96 -13.64 34.47 -31.34
CA GLU A 96 -14.24 33.26 -30.75
C GLU A 96 -13.37 32.01 -30.97
N LEU A 97 -12.77 31.87 -32.16
CA LEU A 97 -11.82 30.78 -32.44
C LEU A 97 -10.53 30.90 -31.60
N GLU A 98 -10.04 32.12 -31.36
CA GLU A 98 -8.90 32.35 -30.48
C GLU A 98 -9.20 31.92 -29.03
N LEU A 99 -10.37 32.30 -28.51
CA LEU A 99 -10.83 31.86 -27.18
C LEU A 99 -10.99 30.34 -27.11
N ALA A 100 -11.52 29.72 -28.16
CA ALA A 100 -11.64 28.27 -28.24
C ALA A 100 -10.25 27.60 -28.23
N ASN A 101 -9.27 28.11 -28.98
CA ASN A 101 -7.91 27.58 -28.97
C ASN A 101 -7.25 27.72 -27.59
N LYS A 102 -7.46 28.85 -26.90
CA LYS A 102 -6.94 29.03 -25.53
C LYS A 102 -7.53 27.99 -24.58
N LYS A 103 -8.85 27.78 -24.62
CA LYS A 103 -9.54 26.78 -23.81
C LYS A 103 -9.07 25.35 -24.11
N ARG A 104 -8.72 25.06 -25.37
CA ARG A 104 -8.10 23.79 -25.76
C ARG A 104 -6.76 23.60 -25.02
N GLY A 105 -5.91 24.62 -25.02
CA GLY A 105 -4.64 24.60 -24.28
C GLY A 105 -4.82 24.35 -22.79
N GLU A 106 -5.86 24.90 -22.16
CA GLU A 106 -6.17 24.63 -20.75
C GLU A 106 -6.55 23.16 -20.48
N PHE A 107 -7.21 22.48 -21.44
CA PHE A 107 -7.48 21.04 -21.32
C PHE A 107 -6.21 20.22 -21.53
N GLU A 108 -5.39 20.55 -22.52
CA GLU A 108 -4.10 19.89 -22.80
C GLU A 108 -3.18 19.99 -21.56
N GLU A 109 -3.08 21.15 -20.93
CA GLU A 109 -2.29 21.35 -19.71
C GLU A 109 -2.81 20.47 -18.55
N LYS A 110 -4.12 20.41 -18.34
CA LYS A 110 -4.71 19.53 -17.31
C LYS A 110 -4.43 18.05 -17.57
N ILE A 111 -4.46 17.63 -18.84
CA ILE A 111 -4.13 16.25 -19.21
C ILE A 111 -2.66 15.96 -18.91
N LEU A 112 -1.75 16.86 -19.27
CA LEU A 112 -0.31 16.71 -18.99
C LEU A 112 -0.03 16.64 -17.48
N LEU A 113 -0.60 17.53 -16.69
CA LEU A 113 -0.46 17.50 -15.22
C LEU A 113 -1.01 16.20 -14.62
N ALA A 114 -2.13 15.69 -15.15
CA ALA A 114 -2.67 14.41 -14.71
C ALA A 114 -1.76 13.24 -15.09
N MET A 115 -1.11 13.28 -16.26
CA MET A 115 -0.12 12.28 -16.68
C MET A 115 1.11 12.28 -15.77
N GLU A 116 1.67 13.45 -15.48
CA GLU A 116 2.82 13.59 -14.56
C GLU A 116 2.49 13.04 -13.17
N LYS A 117 1.32 13.40 -12.62
CA LYS A 117 0.84 12.87 -11.34
C LYS A 117 0.68 11.35 -11.36
N ILE A 118 0.18 10.77 -12.45
CA ILE A 118 0.06 9.30 -12.59
C ILE A 118 1.45 8.66 -12.57
N ASP A 119 2.42 9.20 -13.33
CA ASP A 119 3.78 8.67 -13.40
C ASP A 119 4.47 8.73 -12.03
N GLU A 120 4.32 9.83 -11.29
CA GLU A 120 4.82 9.96 -9.92
C GLU A 120 4.21 8.93 -8.97
N LEU A 121 2.88 8.80 -8.98
CA LEU A 121 2.18 7.82 -8.15
C LEU A 121 2.56 6.37 -8.50
N GLN A 122 2.80 6.08 -9.78
CA GLN A 122 3.26 4.76 -10.23
C GLN A 122 4.68 4.44 -9.76
N LYS A 123 5.58 5.42 -9.76
CA LYS A 123 6.92 5.27 -9.16
C LYS A 123 6.81 4.95 -7.67
N VAL A 124 6.02 5.74 -6.94
CA VAL A 124 5.77 5.49 -5.50
C VAL A 124 5.17 4.11 -5.26
N ALA A 125 4.19 3.68 -6.07
CA ALA A 125 3.61 2.35 -5.97
C ALA A 125 4.64 1.24 -6.19
N THR A 126 5.58 1.44 -7.11
CA THR A 126 6.68 0.48 -7.37
C THR A 126 7.62 0.39 -6.18
N GLU A 127 8.04 1.52 -5.62
CA GLU A 127 8.88 1.54 -4.41
C GLU A 127 8.17 0.89 -3.20
N LEU A 128 6.88 1.16 -3.02
CA LEU A 128 6.07 0.54 -1.97
C LEU A 128 5.92 -0.97 -2.19
N GLN A 129 5.81 -1.43 -3.44
CA GLN A 129 5.76 -2.85 -3.78
C GLN A 129 7.08 -3.56 -3.43
N GLU A 130 8.22 -2.94 -3.71
CA GLU A 130 9.54 -3.46 -3.32
C GLU A 130 9.70 -3.51 -1.80
N LYS A 131 9.33 -2.42 -1.10
CA LYS A 131 9.31 -2.38 0.37
C LYS A 131 8.41 -3.47 0.96
N LYS A 132 7.22 -3.67 0.37
CA LYS A 132 6.30 -4.73 0.81
C LYS A 132 6.96 -6.09 0.69
N GLN A 133 7.61 -6.38 -0.44
CA GLN A 133 8.29 -7.66 -0.64
C GLN A 133 9.42 -7.89 0.37
N ALA A 134 10.18 -6.84 0.70
CA ALA A 134 11.20 -6.92 1.74
C ALA A 134 10.59 -7.23 3.12
N HIS A 135 9.52 -6.53 3.51
CA HIS A 135 8.82 -6.79 4.77
C HIS A 135 8.13 -8.16 4.82
N ASP A 136 7.57 -8.62 3.70
CA ASP A 136 7.00 -9.98 3.58
C ASP A 136 8.05 -11.05 3.87
N ASN A 137 9.26 -10.89 3.31
CA ASN A 137 10.36 -11.83 3.53
C ASN A 137 10.80 -11.85 5.00
N VAL A 138 10.95 -10.66 5.61
CA VAL A 138 11.31 -10.54 7.04
C VAL A 138 10.25 -11.16 7.93
N PHE A 139 8.97 -10.86 7.68
CA PHE A 139 7.85 -11.42 8.44
C PHE A 139 7.77 -12.94 8.29
N ALA A 140 7.94 -13.48 7.08
CA ALA A 140 7.95 -14.92 6.84
C ALA A 140 9.08 -15.63 7.60
N GLN A 141 10.28 -15.05 7.63
CA GLN A 141 11.42 -15.58 8.37
C GLN A 141 11.18 -15.56 9.89
N GLU A 142 10.74 -14.43 10.45
CA GLU A 142 10.44 -14.31 11.87
C GLU A 142 9.32 -15.28 12.28
N LYS A 143 8.25 -15.37 11.47
CA LYS A 143 7.14 -16.29 11.70
C LYS A 143 7.62 -17.75 11.72
N GLN A 144 8.47 -18.15 10.77
CA GLN A 144 9.03 -19.50 10.73
C GLN A 144 9.92 -19.79 11.95
N SER A 145 10.74 -18.82 12.35
CA SER A 145 11.60 -18.94 13.54
C SER A 145 10.77 -19.11 14.81
N LEU A 146 9.75 -18.27 14.99
CA LEU A 146 8.84 -18.31 16.13
C LEU A 146 8.00 -19.60 16.18
N ASP A 147 7.50 -20.10 15.04
CA ASP A 147 6.76 -21.37 14.97
C ASP A 147 7.65 -22.57 15.30
N THR A 148 8.90 -22.55 14.85
CA THR A 148 9.89 -23.58 15.21
C THR A 148 10.19 -23.54 16.70
N GLN A 149 10.41 -22.33 17.24
CA GLN A 149 10.63 -22.11 18.66
C GLN A 149 9.44 -22.59 19.50
N ASP A 150 8.20 -22.26 19.12
CA ASP A 150 7.01 -22.70 19.86
C ASP A 150 6.88 -24.22 19.87
N LYS A 151 7.15 -24.89 18.73
CA LYS A 151 7.14 -26.35 18.64
C LYS A 151 8.19 -27.01 19.52
N GLU A 152 9.40 -26.46 19.59
CA GLU A 152 10.47 -26.96 20.46
C GLU A 152 10.12 -26.76 21.94
N LEU A 153 9.68 -25.56 22.29
CA LEU A 153 9.23 -25.22 23.65
C LEU A 153 8.04 -26.07 24.09
N ALA A 154 7.08 -26.35 23.19
CA ALA A 154 5.95 -27.23 23.48
C ALA A 154 6.39 -28.68 23.74
N LYS A 155 7.37 -29.19 22.98
CA LYS A 155 7.95 -30.52 23.22
C LYS A 155 8.71 -30.58 24.54
N GLU A 156 9.49 -29.55 24.85
CA GLU A 156 10.23 -29.45 26.11
C GLU A 156 9.27 -29.39 27.30
N LEU A 157 8.25 -28.53 27.23
CA LEU A 157 7.21 -28.40 28.26
C LEU A 157 6.51 -29.73 28.52
N ALA A 158 6.11 -30.46 27.47
CA ALA A 158 5.45 -31.76 27.61
C ALA A 158 6.35 -32.82 28.29
N ARG A 159 7.67 -32.77 28.08
CA ARG A 159 8.63 -33.64 28.78
C ARG A 159 8.75 -33.25 30.25
N LEU A 160 8.92 -31.96 30.55
CA LEU A 160 9.04 -31.47 31.92
C LEU A 160 7.77 -31.74 32.74
N GLU A 161 6.59 -31.60 32.14
CA GLU A 161 5.31 -31.93 32.79
C GLU A 161 5.15 -33.43 33.04
N ALA A 162 5.71 -34.30 32.18
CA ALA A 162 5.73 -35.74 32.40
C ALA A 162 6.68 -36.11 33.55
N ASP A 163 7.87 -35.52 33.58
CA ASP A 163 8.86 -35.70 34.64
C ASP A 163 8.37 -35.14 36.00
N TYR A 164 7.51 -34.12 35.98
CA TYR A 164 6.88 -33.56 37.18
C TYR A 164 5.77 -34.47 37.76
N ARG A 165 5.14 -35.30 36.92
CA ARG A 165 4.05 -36.21 37.32
C ARG A 165 4.52 -37.61 37.70
N GLY A 166 5.71 -38.01 37.28
CA GLY A 166 6.34 -39.30 37.58
C GLY A 166 7.12 -39.29 38.89
#